data_AF-A0A3D5DRR2-F1
#
_entry.id   AF-A0A3D5DRR2-F1
#
_cell.length_a   1.000
_cell.length_b   1.000
_cell.length_c   1.000
_cell.angle_alpha   90.00
_cell.angle_beta   90.00
_cell.angle_gamma   90.00
#
_symmetry.space_group_name_H-M   'P 1'
#
loop_
_entity.id
_entity.type
_entity.pdbx_description
1 polymer ?
#
loop_
_entity_poly.entity_id
_entity_poly.type
_entity_poly.pdbx_seq_one_letter_code
_entity_poly.pdbx_strand_id
1 'polypeptide(L)' 'MERILETHDFGPHRVDILERADDEGTSYVVLVDDVIVTDPPLPTPPRLEDVVRIYARSQGQV' A
#
# COMPACT_ATOMS: atom_id res chain seq x y z
N MET A 1 8.68 -13.60 -1.14
CA MET A 1 9.06 -12.76 -2.30
C MET A 1 8.31 -11.46 -2.22
N GLU A 2 8.98 -10.33 -2.42
CA GLU A 2 8.34 -9.02 -2.44
C GLU A 2 8.41 -8.43 -3.85
N ARG A 3 7.31 -7.87 -4.31
CA ARG A 3 7.22 -7.26 -5.65
C ARG A 3 6.29 -6.06 -5.64
N ILE A 4 6.70 -4.97 -6.29
CA ILE A 4 5.83 -3.84 -6.58
C ILE A 4 4.86 -4.26 -7.68
N LEU A 5 3.55 -4.19 -7.39
CA LEU A 5 2.48 -4.44 -8.35
C LEU A 5 2.16 -3.17 -9.14
N GLU A 6 1.97 -2.06 -8.43
CA GLU A 6 1.56 -0.78 -8.99
C GLU A 6 2.24 0.37 -8.25
N THR A 7 2.47 1.47 -8.96
CA THR A 7 2.99 2.73 -8.42
C THR A 7 2.08 3.86 -8.87
N HIS A 8 1.69 4.73 -7.95
CA HIS A 8 0.85 5.89 -8.18
C HIS A 8 1.50 7.15 -7.60
N ASP A 9 1.45 8.25 -8.34
CA ASP A 9 1.89 9.55 -7.85
C ASP A 9 0.69 10.34 -7.31
N PHE A 10 0.65 10.59 -6.01
CA PHE A 10 -0.37 11.38 -5.34
C PHE A 10 0.21 12.70 -4.82
N GLY A 11 0.11 13.76 -5.63
CA GLY A 11 0.66 15.06 -5.26
C GLY A 11 2.19 15.00 -5.13
N PRO A 12 2.77 15.36 -3.97
CA PRO A 12 4.21 15.25 -3.73
C PRO A 12 4.64 13.84 -3.32
N HIS A 13 3.69 12.94 -3.03
CA HIS A 13 3.95 11.63 -2.45
C HIS A 13 3.85 10.54 -3.51
N ARG A 14 4.79 9.60 -3.46
CA ARG A 14 4.73 8.37 -4.25
C ARG A 14 4.06 7.28 -3.44
N VAL A 15 3.13 6.54 -4.04
CA VAL A 15 2.40 5.46 -3.40
C VAL A 15 2.62 4.15 -4.16
N ASP A 16 3.24 3.19 -3.51
CA ASP A 16 3.54 1.87 -4.08
C ASP A 16 2.65 0.80 -3.45
N ILE A 17 2.15 -0.12 -4.27
CA ILE A 17 1.45 -1.32 -3.82
C ILE A 17 2.42 -2.49 -3.94
N LEU A 18 2.76 -3.11 -2.81
CA LEU A 18 3.64 -4.27 -2.76
C LEU A 18 2.83 -5.53 -2.49
N GLU A 19 3.12 -6.56 -3.28
CA GLU A 19 2.75 -7.94 -2.99
C GLU A 19 3.87 -8.58 -2.17
N ARG A 20 3.50 -9.19 -1.05
CA ARG A 20 4.35 -10.05 -0.23
C ARG A 20 3.81 -11.47 -0.30
N ALA A 21 4.57 -12.37 -0.90
CA ALA A 21 4.27 -13.79 -0.91
C ALA A 21 5.19 -14.52 0.07
N ASP A 22 4.61 -15.11 1.11
CA ASP A 22 5.27 -15.86 2.18
C ASP A 22 4.77 -17.32 2.17
N ASP A 23 5.36 -18.18 2.99
CA ASP A 23 4.89 -19.58 3.16
C ASP A 23 3.42 -19.67 3.64
N GLU A 24 2.90 -18.61 4.29
CA GLU A 24 1.52 -18.54 4.80
C GLU A 24 0.50 -18.01 3.78
N GLY A 25 0.94 -17.43 2.66
CA GLY A 25 0.06 -16.90 1.63
C GLY A 25 0.58 -15.61 0.97
N THR A 26 -0.33 -14.90 0.32
CA THR A 26 -0.04 -13.61 -0.32
C THR A 26 -0.75 -12.50 0.43
N SER A 27 0.01 -11.49 0.83
CA SER A 27 -0.48 -10.27 1.47
C SER A 27 -0.05 -9.04 0.68
N TYR A 28 -0.72 -7.92 0.91
CA TYR A 28 -0.52 -6.69 0.16
C TYR A 28 -0.32 -5.53 1.12
N VAL A 29 0.67 -4.70 0.86
CA VAL A 29 0.93 -3.50 1.64
C VAL A 29 0.98 -2.28 0.74
N VAL A 30 0.50 -1.15 1.26
CA VAL A 30 0.60 0.15 0.59
C VAL A 30 1.69 0.95 1.29
N LEU A 31 2.61 1.49 0.48
CA LEU A 31 3.68 2.36 0.93
C LEU A 31 3.40 3.77 0.45
N VAL A 32 3.64 4.77 1.30
CA VAL A 32 3.65 6.19 0.93
C VAL A 32 5.05 6.70 1.20
N ASP A 33 5.77 7.14 0.17
CA ASP A 33 7.19 7.51 0.22
C ASP A 33 8.06 6.49 0.97
N ASP A 34 7.95 5.21 0.58
CA ASP A 34 8.67 4.07 1.19
C ASP A 34 8.20 3.69 2.62
N VAL A 35 7.20 4.38 3.18
CA VAL A 35 6.63 4.06 4.50
C VAL A 35 5.38 3.20 4.38
N ILE A 36 5.37 2.01 4.98
CA ILE A 36 4.18 1.15 5.02
C ILE A 36 3.09 1.83 5.87
N VAL A 37 1.93 2.11 5.24
CA VAL A 37 0.78 2.75 5.89
C VAL A 37 -0.38 1.78 6.18
N THR A 38 -0.23 0.52 5.79
CA THR A 38 -1.22 -0.55 6.04
C THR A 38 -0.66 -1.56 7.03
N ASP A 39 -1.02 -1.41 8.31
CA ASP A 39 -0.76 -2.38 9.38
C ASP A 39 -2.08 -2.69 10.12
N PRO A 40 -2.54 -3.97 10.14
CA PRO A 40 -1.93 -5.14 9.51
C PRO A 40 -1.99 -5.11 7.97
N PRO A 41 -1.18 -5.94 7.27
CA PRO A 41 -1.20 -6.06 5.81
C PRO A 41 -2.55 -6.55 5.29
N LEU A 42 -2.88 -6.18 4.05
CA LEU A 42 -4.15 -6.51 3.41
C LEU A 42 -4.14 -7.95 2.88
N PRO A 43 -5.26 -8.69 3.01
CA PRO A 43 -5.37 -10.07 2.51
C PRO A 43 -5.65 -10.17 1.01
N THR A 44 -6.03 -9.06 0.37
CA THR A 44 -6.38 -8.97 -1.05
C THR A 44 -5.79 -7.70 -1.66
N PRO A 45 -5.50 -7.68 -2.97
CA PRO A 45 -4.91 -6.50 -3.60
C PRO A 45 -5.88 -5.32 -3.49
N PRO A 46 -5.45 -4.17 -2.92
CA PRO A 46 -6.29 -2.98 -2.84
C PRO A 46 -6.57 -2.42 -4.22
N ARG A 47 -7.78 -1.92 -4.44
CA ARG A 47 -8.11 -1.18 -5.67
C ARG A 47 -7.67 0.28 -5.53
N LEU A 48 -7.60 1.00 -6.65
CA LEU A 48 -7.26 2.43 -6.65
C LEU A 48 -8.10 3.25 -5.66
N GLU A 49 -9.41 2.98 -5.54
CA GLU A 49 -10.28 3.66 -4.57
C GLU A 49 -9.86 3.40 -3.12
N ASP A 50 -9.42 2.18 -2.80
CA ASP A 50 -8.91 1.83 -1.47
C ASP A 50 -7.57 2.53 -1.22
N VAL A 51 -6.68 2.56 -2.23
CA VAL A 51 -5.39 3.25 -2.17
C VAL A 51 -5.58 4.74 -1.89
N VAL A 52 -6.51 5.40 -2.60
CA VAL A 52 -6.85 6.81 -2.37
C VAL A 52 -7.32 7.04 -0.94
N ARG A 53 -8.18 6.15 -0.40
CA ARG A 53 -8.67 6.24 0.98
C ARG A 53 -7.56 6.02 2.01
N ILE A 54 -6.69 5.03 1.78
CA ILE A 54 -5.53 4.73 2.63
C ILE A 54 -4.57 5.91 2.64
N TYR A 55 -4.24 6.45 1.48
CA TYR A 55 -3.41 7.64 1.34
C TYR A 55 -4.01 8.83 2.09
N ALA A 56 -5.28 9.17 1.85
CA ALA A 56 -5.96 10.26 2.55
C ALA A 56 -5.96 10.09 4.08
N ARG A 57 -6.15 8.85 4.57
CA ARG A 57 -6.06 8.53 6.01
C ARG A 57 -4.64 8.73 6.55
N SER A 58 -3.62 8.34 5.79
CA SER A 58 -2.21 8.52 6.21
C SER A 58 -1.84 9.99 6.38
N GLN A 59 -2.40 10.89 5.56
CA GLN A 59 -2.16 12.34 5.62
C GLN A 59 -2.92 13.03 6.76
N GLY A 60 -3.99 12.40 7.27
CA GLY A 60 -4.87 12.94 8.31
C GLY A 60 -4.58 12.46 9.74
N GLN A 61 -3.55 11.64 9.95
CA GLN A 61 -2.99 11.39 11.28
C GLN A 61 -2.06 12.55 11.67
N VAL A 62 -2.66 13.65 12.13
CA VAL A 62 -1.98 14.75 12.82
C VAL A 62 -2.64 14.99 14.17
#